data_AF-A0A7T8QT47-F1
#
_entry.id   AF-A0A7T8QT47-F1
#
_cell.length_a   1.000
_cell.length_b   1.000
_cell.length_c   1.000
_cell.angle_alpha   90.00
_cell.angle_beta   90.00
_cell.angle_gamma   90.00
#
_symmetry.space_group_name_H-M   'P 1'
#
loop_
_entity.id
_entity.type
_entity.pdbx_description
1 polymer ?
#
loop_
_entity_poly.entity_id
_entity_poly.type
_entity_poly.pdbx_seq_one_letter_code
_entity_poly.pdbx_strand_id
1 'polypeptide(L)' 'MVHHGANRYCLDKNYAGFLIIWDRIFGTFEDLRPTKKIVYGLLFYYKLLWDKAASMNTLKDKIFAFIKGPV' A
#
# COMPACT_ATOMS: atom_id res chain seq x y z
N MET A 1 0.31 -6.96 10.32
CA MET A 1 0.07 -8.08 9.38
C MET A 1 0.85 -7.80 8.10
N VAL A 2 1.66 -8.74 7.62
CA VAL A 2 2.46 -8.62 6.38
C VAL A 2 1.56 -8.30 5.18
N HIS A 3 0.43 -9.00 5.05
CA HIS A 3 -0.56 -8.86 3.96
C HIS A 3 -1.00 -7.42 3.60
N HIS A 4 -1.07 -6.50 4.56
CA HIS A 4 -1.48 -5.11 4.31
C HIS A 4 -0.31 -4.16 3.99
N GLY A 5 0.92 -4.65 4.02
CA GLY A 5 2.09 -3.88 3.64
C GLY A 5 2.19 -3.75 2.12
N ALA A 6 2.50 -2.55 1.65
CA ALA A 6 2.74 -2.31 0.22
C ALA A 6 4.17 -2.71 -0.21
N ASN A 7 5.03 -3.16 0.71
CA ASN A 7 6.36 -3.65 0.35
C ASN A 7 6.25 -4.91 -0.52
N ARG A 8 7.19 -5.09 -1.45
CA ARG A 8 7.20 -6.25 -2.36
C ARG A 8 7.19 -7.61 -1.65
N TYR A 9 7.80 -7.73 -0.46
CA TYR A 9 7.81 -8.98 0.30
C TYR A 9 6.50 -9.24 1.06
N CYS A 10 5.69 -8.19 1.21
CA CYS A 10 4.38 -8.25 1.82
C CYS A 10 3.28 -8.64 0.84
N LEU A 11 3.55 -8.45 -0.45
CA LEU A 11 2.64 -8.83 -1.52
C LEU A 11 2.48 -10.34 -1.55
N ASP A 12 1.24 -10.74 -1.68
CA ASP A 12 0.84 -12.12 -1.86
C ASP A 12 1.24 -13.10 -0.75
N LYS A 13 1.13 -12.65 0.50
CA LYS A 13 1.44 -13.42 1.70
C LYS A 13 0.31 -13.39 2.72
N ASN A 14 0.27 -14.43 3.56
CA ASN A 14 -0.59 -14.55 4.74
C ASN A 14 -2.08 -14.33 4.45
N TYR A 15 -2.63 -15.08 3.52
CA TYR A 15 -4.01 -14.95 3.05
C TYR A 15 -5.02 -15.77 3.84
N ALA A 16 -4.57 -16.69 4.68
CA ALA A 16 -5.48 -17.54 5.43
C ALA A 16 -6.21 -16.68 6.46
N GLY A 17 -7.52 -16.49 6.27
CA GLY A 17 -8.32 -15.59 7.09
C GLY A 17 -8.27 -15.93 8.58
N PHE A 18 -8.88 -17.06 8.96
CA PHE A 18 -8.99 -17.41 10.39
C PHE A 18 -7.80 -18.24 10.91
N LEU A 19 -7.22 -19.12 10.08
CA LEU A 19 -6.17 -20.06 10.53
C LEU A 19 -4.89 -19.95 9.70
N ILE A 20 -3.80 -19.50 10.32
CA ILE A 20 -2.47 -19.34 9.70
C ILE A 20 -1.86 -20.67 9.20
N ILE A 21 -2.40 -21.81 9.64
CA ILE A 21 -1.89 -23.14 9.24
C ILE A 21 -1.99 -23.35 7.73
N TRP A 22 -3.02 -22.79 7.08
CA TRP A 22 -3.19 -22.91 5.64
C TRP A 22 -2.05 -22.20 4.89
N ASP A 23 -1.61 -21.02 5.34
CA ASP A 23 -0.47 -20.34 4.72
C ASP A 23 0.86 -21.11 4.88
N ARG A 24 1.00 -21.88 5.96
CA ARG A 24 2.18 -22.74 6.16
C ARG A 24 2.16 -23.96 5.26
N ILE A 25 0.98 -24.57 5.06
CA ILE A 25 0.81 -25.72 4.17
C ILE A 25 1.02 -25.32 2.70
N PHE A 26 0.48 -24.18 2.28
CA PHE A 26 0.57 -23.69 0.90
C PHE A 26 1.80 -22.81 0.62
N GLY A 27 2.66 -22.58 1.62
CA GLY A 27 3.92 -21.83 1.45
C GLY A 27 3.75 -20.31 1.23
N THR A 28 2.57 -19.76 1.52
CA THR A 28 2.28 -18.32 1.46
C THR A 28 2.57 -17.59 2.78
N PHE A 29 3.04 -18.31 3.80
CA PHE A 29 3.47 -17.73 5.07
C PHE A 29 4.72 -16.86 4.91
N GLU A 30 4.66 -15.64 5.42
CA GLU A 30 5.78 -14.71 5.56
C GLU A 30 5.67 -13.98 6.90
N ASP A 31 6.79 -13.82 7.59
CA ASP A 31 6.85 -13.11 8.85
C ASP A 31 7.30 -11.65 8.67
N LEU A 32 7.05 -10.83 9.69
CA LEU A 32 7.59 -9.48 9.78
C LEU A 32 9.11 -9.53 9.82
N ARG A 33 9.74 -8.87 8.86
CA ARG A 33 11.20 -8.75 8.82
C ARG A 33 11.64 -7.54 9.67
N PRO A 34 12.34 -7.73 10.79
CA PRO A 34 12.72 -6.61 11.67
C PRO A 34 13.67 -5.61 10.97
N THR A 35 14.38 -6.05 9.93
CA THR A 35 15.27 -5.23 9.12
C THR A 35 14.56 -4.40 8.05
N LYS A 36 13.26 -4.63 7.78
CA LYS A 36 12.50 -3.94 6.74
C LYS A 36 11.26 -3.26 7.30
N LYS A 37 11.30 -1.93 7.35
CA LYS A 37 10.13 -1.13 7.71
C LYS A 37 8.96 -1.39 6.74
N ILE A 38 7.79 -1.71 7.29
CA ILE A 38 6.57 -1.84 6.49
C ILE A 38 6.08 -0.45 6.10
N VAL A 39 5.81 -0.28 4.81
CA VAL A 39 5.14 0.86 4.20
C VAL A 39 3.67 0.50 4.06
N TYR A 40 2.81 1.31 4.65
CA TYR A 40 1.36 1.17 4.54
C TYR A 40 0.83 2.26 3.60
N GLY A 41 -0.26 1.98 2.88
CA GLY A 41 -0.91 2.93 1.97
C GLY A 41 -0.42 2.86 0.52
N LEU A 42 -0.69 3.93 -0.24
CA LEU A 42 -0.37 4.01 -1.67
C LEU A 42 1.14 4.12 -1.89
N LEU A 43 1.71 3.12 -2.58
CA LEU A 43 3.03 3.22 -3.18
C LEU A 43 3.06 4.46 -4.09
N PHE A 44 4.07 5.32 -3.89
CA PHE A 44 4.25 6.56 -4.64
C PHE A 44 3.16 7.62 -4.41
N TYR A 45 2.66 7.77 -3.19
CA TYR A 45 1.71 8.82 -2.79
C TYR A 45 1.98 10.20 -3.42
N TYR A 46 3.23 10.69 -3.35
CA TYR A 46 3.59 12.00 -3.92
C TYR A 46 3.53 12.04 -5.44
N LYS A 47 3.86 10.93 -6.12
CA LYS A 47 3.76 10.82 -7.57
C LYS A 47 2.29 10.85 -7.99
N LEU A 48 1.45 10.06 -7.33
CA LEU A 48 0.00 10.04 -7.57
C LEU A 48 -0.65 11.40 -7.31
N LEU A 49 -0.22 12.08 -6.25
CA LEU A 49 -0.67 13.43 -5.94
C LEU A 49 -0.29 14.43 -7.03
N TRP A 50 0.94 14.33 -7.55
CA TRP A 50 1.41 15.14 -8.66
C TRP A 50 0.68 14.84 -9.97
N ASP A 51 0.51 13.57 -10.31
CA ASP A 51 -0.21 13.14 -11.52
C ASP A 51 -1.67 13.62 -11.48
N LYS A 52 -2.33 13.51 -10.30
CA LYS A 52 -3.68 14.04 -10.09
C LYS A 52 -3.72 15.56 -10.23
N ALA A 53 -2.81 16.28 -9.57
CA ALA A 53 -2.73 17.74 -9.69
C ALA A 53 -2.40 18.21 -11.11
N ALA A 54 -1.58 17.47 -11.85
CA ALA A 54 -1.23 17.75 -13.24
C ALA A 54 -2.41 17.52 -14.19
N SER A 55 -3.26 16.53 -13.91
CA SER A 55 -4.47 16.24 -14.69
C SER A 55 -5.61 17.27 -14.52
N MET A 56 -5.50 18.18 -13.55
CA MET A 56 -6.56 19.13 -13.22
C MET A 56 -6.42 20.46 -13.96
N ASN A 57 -7.52 20.91 -14.57
CA ASN A 57 -7.54 22.09 -15.43
C ASN A 57 -7.67 23.40 -14.64
N THR A 58 -8.17 23.37 -13.40
CA THR A 58 -8.38 24.59 -12.59
C THR A 58 -7.46 24.65 -11.37
N LEU A 59 -7.08 25.87 -10.99
CA LEU A 59 -6.24 26.12 -9.81
C LEU A 59 -6.94 25.68 -8.51
N LYS A 60 -8.27 25.83 -8.44
CA LYS A 60 -9.07 25.40 -7.29
C LYS A 60 -8.99 23.89 -7.09
N ASP A 61 -9.07 23.12 -8.17
CA ASP A 61 -9.01 21.66 -8.12
C ASP A 61 -7.59 21.20 -7.74
N LYS A 62 -6.54 21.86 -8.26
CA LYS A 62 -5.15 21.61 -7.85
C LYS A 62 -4.96 21.79 -6.35
N ILE A 63 -5.41 22.90 -5.79
CA ILE A 63 -5.33 23.16 -4.33
C ILE A 63 -6.13 22.12 -3.55
N PHE A 64 -7.33 21.77 -4.03
CA PHE A 64 -8.14 20.72 -3.41
C PHE A 64 -7.48 19.35 -3.44
N ALA A 65 -6.70 19.02 -4.48
CA ALA A 65 -5.94 17.78 -4.55
C ALA A 65 -4.90 17.67 -3.42
N PHE A 66 -4.25 18.78 -3.03
CA PHE A 66 -3.32 18.80 -1.91
C PHE A 66 -4.01 18.74 -0.53
N ILE A 67 -5.26 19.20 -0.43
CA ILE A 67 -6.04 19.17 0.83
C ILE A 67 -6.70 17.80 1.04
N LYS A 68 -7.28 17.20 0.00
CA LYS A 68 -7.99 15.91 0.08
C LYS A 68 -7.08 14.70 -0.16
N GLY A 69 -5.91 14.92 -0.76
CA GLY A 69 -4.99 13.85 -1.15
C GLY A 69 -5.36 13.17 -2.48
N PRO A 70 -4.54 12.20 -2.93
CA PRO A 70 -4.66 11.56 -4.22
C PRO A 70 -5.85 10.60 -4.38
N VAL A 71 -6.70 10.40 -3.36
CA VAL A 71 -7.89 9.50 -3.39
C VAL A 71 -9.06 10.02 -4.20
#